data_AF-A0A540PGU3-F1
#
_entry.id   AF-A0A540PGU3-F1
#
_cell.length_a   1.000
_cell.length_b   1.000
_cell.length_c   1.000
_cell.angle_alpha   90.00
_cell.angle_beta   90.00
_cell.angle_gamma   90.00
#
_symmetry.space_group_name_H-M   'P 1'
#
loop_
_entity.id
_entity.type
_entity.pdbx_description
1 polymer ?
#
loop_
_entity_poly.entity_id
_entity_poly.type
_entity_poly.pdbx_seq_one_letter_code
_entity_poly.pdbx_strand_id
1 'polypeptide(L)'
;MPEQDDSEREFDLKWADSAEHKEPSARARMLAARWKENPPAPQPFRAAPGPAAPRRSSWVSTLIVFGCVAGLIALIGYINYRSSY
;
A
#
# COMPACT_ATOMS: atom_id res chain seq x y z
N MET A 1 10.15 -0.60 1.93
CA MET A 1 9.32 -1.83 1.97
C MET A 1 7.86 -1.39 1.97
N PRO A 2 7.18 -1.34 0.81
CA PRO A 2 5.83 -0.79 0.74
C PRO A 2 4.78 -1.65 1.46
N GLU A 3 5.03 -2.95 1.64
CA GLU A 3 4.16 -3.86 2.40
C GLU A 3 4.13 -3.52 3.91
N GLN A 4 5.24 -3.01 4.46
CA GLN A 4 5.30 -2.55 5.85
C GLN A 4 4.51 -1.25 6.03
N ASP A 5 4.61 -0.33 5.07
CA ASP A 5 3.86 0.94 5.06
C ASP A 5 2.33 0.70 4.98
N ASP A 6 1.90 -0.26 4.16
CA ASP A 6 0.48 -0.63 4.04
C ASP A 6 -0.07 -1.26 5.34
N SER A 7 0.72 -2.09 6.03
CA SER A 7 0.30 -2.75 7.28
C SER A 7 0.29 -1.81 8.49
N GLU A 8 1.25 -0.88 8.57
CA GLU A 8 1.28 0.17 9.60
C GLU A 8 0.10 1.13 9.45
N ARG A 9 -0.21 1.53 8.21
CA ARG A 9 -1.41 2.33 7.91
C ARG A 9 -2.72 1.60 8.26
N GLU A 10 -2.82 0.31 7.95
CA GLU A 10 -4.02 -0.49 8.28
C GLU A 10 -4.20 -0.61 9.80
N PHE A 11 -3.10 -0.75 10.55
CA PHE A 11 -3.11 -0.75 12.01
C PHE A 11 -3.59 0.60 12.57
N ASP A 12 -3.03 1.71 12.12
CA ASP A 12 -3.39 3.05 12.59
C ASP A 12 -4.89 3.35 12.40
N LEU A 13 -5.45 2.93 11.26
CA LEU A 13 -6.86 3.09 10.97
C LEU A 13 -7.74 2.25 11.90
N LYS A 14 -7.42 0.96 12.09
CA LYS A 14 -8.18 0.06 12.97
C LYS A 14 -8.08 0.50 14.44
N TRP A 15 -6.91 0.96 14.86
CA TRP A 15 -6.68 1.45 16.21
C TRP A 15 -7.51 2.70 16.49
N ALA A 16 -7.48 3.69 15.58
CA ALA A 16 -8.29 4.89 15.69
C ALA A 16 -9.81 4.58 15.63
N ASP A 17 -10.21 3.62 14.81
CA ASP A 17 -11.62 3.26 14.67
C ASP A 17 -12.18 2.47 15.85
N SER A 18 -11.33 1.76 16.60
CA SER A 18 -11.72 0.96 17.76
C SER A 18 -11.77 1.76 19.06
N ALA A 19 -11.40 3.05 19.06
CA ALA A 19 -11.46 3.89 20.24
C ALA A 19 -12.90 4.09 20.73
N GLU A 20 -13.15 3.80 22.01
CA GLU A 20 -14.46 3.97 22.67
C GLU A 20 -14.94 5.43 22.65
N HIS A 21 -14.00 6.37 22.76
CA HIS A 21 -14.29 7.80 22.72
C HIS A 21 -13.66 8.42 21.48
N LYS A 22 -14.49 8.68 20.47
CA LYS A 22 -14.11 9.44 19.27
C LYS A 22 -14.46 10.91 19.46
N GLU A 23 -13.57 11.64 20.12
CA GLU A 23 -13.73 13.09 20.16
C GLU A 23 -13.44 13.71 18.79
N PRO A 24 -14.24 14.70 18.34
CA PRO A 24 -13.91 15.42 17.11
C PRO A 24 -12.54 16.07 17.26
N SER A 25 -11.71 15.96 16.22
CA SER A 25 -10.43 16.65 16.18
C SER A 25 -10.61 18.15 16.42
N ALA A 26 -9.62 18.81 17.01
CA ALA A 26 -9.68 20.25 17.28
C ALA A 26 -10.08 21.06 16.03
N ARG A 27 -9.58 20.64 14.85
CA ARG A 27 -9.95 21.20 13.55
C ARG A 27 -11.42 20.99 13.19
N ALA A 28 -11.98 19.81 13.45
CA ALA A 28 -13.40 19.54 13.23
C ALA A 28 -14.29 20.45 14.09
N ARG A 29 -13.90 20.69 15.36
CA ARG A 29 -14.61 21.63 16.25
C ARG A 29 -14.53 23.07 15.74
N MET A 30 -13.35 23.52 15.29
CA MET A 30 -13.19 24.86 14.69
C MET A 30 -13.99 25.04 13.40
N LEU A 31 -14.03 24.03 12.53
CA LEU A 31 -14.84 24.07 11.32
C LEU A 31 -16.33 24.08 11.64
N ALA A 32 -16.79 23.29 12.61
CA ALA A 32 -18.18 23.32 13.07
C ALA A 32 -18.58 24.71 13.58
N ALA A 33 -17.71 25.37 14.37
CA ALA A 33 -17.94 26.74 14.82
C ALA A 33 -17.97 27.75 13.66
N ARG A 34 -17.04 27.63 12.69
CA ARG A 34 -17.00 28.49 11.49
C ARG A 34 -18.22 28.30 10.59
N TRP A 35 -18.64 27.06 10.38
CA TRP A 35 -19.72 26.71 9.45
C TRP A 35 -21.11 26.95 10.02
N LYS A 36 -21.24 27.10 11.35
CA LYS A 36 -22.47 27.56 11.99
C LYS A 36 -22.87 28.95 11.48
N GLU A 37 -21.90 29.84 11.31
CA GLU A 37 -22.12 31.22 10.87
C GLU A 37 -21.97 31.40 9.35
N ASN A 38 -21.10 30.61 8.70
CA ASN A 38 -20.86 30.71 7.27
C ASN A 38 -20.67 29.31 6.66
N PRO A 39 -21.76 28.64 6.24
CA PRO A 39 -21.66 27.31 5.66
C PRO A 39 -20.91 27.35 4.33
N PRO A 40 -20.12 26.30 4.02
CA PRO A 40 -19.42 26.23 2.74
C PRO A 40 -20.43 26.16 1.59
N ALA A 41 -20.08 26.77 0.45
CA ALA A 41 -20.89 26.64 -0.76
C ALA A 41 -21.06 25.16 -1.14
N PRO A 42 -22.23 24.76 -1.69
CA PRO A 42 -22.46 23.40 -2.13
C PRO A 42 -21.39 23.02 -3.15
N GLN A 43 -20.51 22.10 -2.76
CA GLN A 43 -19.54 21.53 -3.69
C GLN A 43 -20.23 20.41 -4.47
N PRO A 44 -19.91 20.26 -5.77
CA PRO A 44 -20.37 19.11 -6.53
C PRO A 44 -19.93 17.84 -5.78
N PHE A 45 -20.86 16.92 -5.57
CA PHE A 45 -20.58 15.64 -4.92
C PHE A 45 -19.48 14.95 -5.73
N ARG A 46 -18.26 14.95 -5.20
CA ARG A 46 -17.21 14.12 -5.77
C ARG A 46 -17.56 12.71 -5.37
N ALA A 47 -17.87 11.86 -6.34
CA ALA A 47 -17.91 10.43 -6.10
C ALA A 47 -16.64 10.04 -5.34
N ALA A 48 -16.79 9.19 -4.32
CA ALA A 48 -15.64 8.62 -3.63
C ALA A 48 -14.63 8.13 -4.69
N PRO A 49 -13.32 8.31 -4.47
CA PRO A 49 -12.34 7.77 -5.40
C PRO A 49 -12.72 6.32 -5.70
N GLY A 50 -12.85 5.99 -6.99
CA GLY A 50 -13.18 4.63 -7.40
C GLY A 50 -12.23 3.63 -6.76
N PRO A 51 -12.61 2.34 -6.68
CA PRO A 51 -11.78 1.32 -6.07
C PRO A 51 -10.34 1.46 -6.58
N ALA A 52 -9.40 1.64 -5.65
CA ALA A 52 -7.98 1.77 -5.98
C ALA A 52 -7.62 0.60 -6.88
N ALA A 53 -7.11 0.90 -8.09
CA ALA A 53 -6.79 -0.13 -9.06
C ALA A 53 -5.91 -1.19 -8.38
N PRO A 54 -6.15 -2.50 -8.63
CA PRO A 54 -5.34 -3.54 -8.02
C PRO A 54 -3.88 -3.26 -8.31
N ARG A 55 -3.11 -3.07 -7.23
CA ARG A 55 -1.68 -2.81 -7.28
C ARG A 55 -1.07 -3.94 -8.10
N ARG A 56 -0.61 -3.64 -9.32
CA ARG A 56 -0.10 -4.64 -10.26
C ARG A 56 0.93 -5.46 -9.51
N SER A 57 0.59 -6.71 -9.20
CA SER A 57 1.42 -7.57 -8.36
C SER A 57 2.76 -7.72 -9.08
N SER A 58 3.85 -7.28 -8.44
CA SER A 58 5.17 -7.18 -9.06
C SER A 58 5.86 -8.54 -9.11
N TRP A 59 5.26 -9.51 -9.82
CA TRP A 59 5.83 -10.83 -10.08
C TRP A 59 7.17 -10.79 -10.83
N VAL A 60 7.54 -9.61 -11.32
CA VAL A 60 8.84 -9.32 -11.95
C VAL A 60 9.99 -9.76 -11.04
N SER A 61 9.93 -9.44 -9.74
CA SER A 61 10.99 -9.82 -8.79
C SER A 61 11.11 -11.34 -8.67
N THR A 62 9.97 -12.04 -8.59
CA THR A 62 9.91 -13.50 -8.54
C THR A 62 10.52 -14.12 -9.80
N LEU A 63 10.15 -13.63 -10.98
CA LEU A 63 10.69 -14.11 -12.25
C LEU A 63 12.21 -13.90 -12.37
N ILE A 64 12.72 -12.75 -11.91
CA ILE A 64 14.16 -12.45 -11.91
C ILE A 64 14.91 -13.45 -11.01
N VAL A 65 14.41 -13.72 -9.80
CA VAL A 65 15.03 -14.68 -8.88
C VAL A 65 15.05 -16.09 -9.48
N PHE A 66 13.94 -16.56 -10.03
CA PHE A 66 13.89 -17.88 -10.67
C PHE A 66 14.83 -17.99 -11.87
N GLY A 67 14.90 -16.95 -12.71
CA GLY A 67 15.84 -16.91 -13.83
C GLY A 67 17.30 -16.96 -13.37
N CYS A 68 17.65 -16.24 -12.30
CA CYS A 68 19.01 -16.23 -11.76
C CYS A 68 19.40 -17.60 -11.17
N VAL A 69 18.49 -18.24 -10.43
CA VAL A 69 18.70 -19.59 -9.88
C VAL A 69 18.87 -20.62 -10.99
N ALA A 70 17.99 -20.60 -12.00
CA ALA A 70 18.09 -21.50 -13.15
C ALA A 70 19.41 -21.30 -13.93
N GLY A 71 19.82 -20.04 -14.11
CA GLY A 71 21.10 -19.70 -14.74
C GLY A 71 22.31 -20.24 -13.98
N LEU A 72 22.32 -20.12 -12.65
CA LEU A 72 23.39 -20.67 -11.81
C LEU A 72 23.46 -22.20 -11.89
N ILE A 73 22.30 -22.88 -11.84
CA ILE A 73 22.22 -24.34 -11.97
C ILE A 73 22.78 -24.77 -13.34
N ALA A 74 22.36 -24.10 -14.42
CA ALA A 74 22.85 -24.40 -15.77
C ALA A 74 24.35 -24.15 -15.92
N LEU A 75 24.86 -23.04 -15.37
CA LEU A 75 26.28 -22.70 -15.42
C LEU A 75 27.15 -23.70 -14.67
N ILE A 76 26.76 -24.05 -13.43
CA ILE A 76 27.48 -25.04 -12.62
C ILE A 76 27.44 -26.41 -13.31
N GLY A 77 26.28 -26.80 -13.82
CA GLY A 77 26.12 -28.03 -14.60
C GLY A 77 27.04 -28.07 -15.83
N TYR A 78 27.14 -26.96 -16.56
CA TYR A 78 28.01 -26.85 -17.73
C TYR A 78 29.50 -26.95 -17.38
N ILE A 79 29.94 -26.30 -16.30
CA ILE A 79 31.33 -26.38 -15.83
C ILE A 79 31.68 -27.82 -15.43
N ASN A 80 30.80 -28.50 -14.69
CA ASN A 80 31.00 -29.90 -14.30
C ASN A 80 31.04 -30.83 -15.52
N TYR A 81 30.14 -30.63 -16.49
CA TYR A 81 30.14 -31.39 -17.75
C TYR A 81 31.44 -31.22 -18.52
N ARG A 82 31.95 -29.97 -18.63
CA ARG A 82 33.20 -29.67 -19.33
C ARG A 82 34.44 -30.21 -18.60
N SER A 83 34.43 -30.26 -17.27
CA SER A 83 35.54 -30.80 -16.49
C SER A 83 35.61 -32.32 -16.49
N SER A 84 34.52 -33.00 -16.88
CA SER A 84 34.41 -34.46 -16.91
C SER A 84 34.71 -35.07 -18.29
N TYR A 85 34.89 -34.24 -19.32
CA TYR A 85 35.34 -34.59 -20.67
C TYR A 85 36.82 -34.25 -20.83
#